data_AF-A0A351XB44-F1
#
_entry.id   AF-A0A351XB44-F1
#
_cell.length_a   1.000
_cell.length_b   1.000
_cell.length_c   1.000
_cell.angle_alpha   90.00
_cell.angle_beta   90.00
_cell.angle_gamma   90.00
#
_symmetry.space_group_name_H-M   'P 1'
#
loop_
_entity.id
_entity.type
_entity.pdbx_description
1 polymer ?
#
loop_
_entity_poly.entity_id
_entity_poly.type
_entity_poly.pdbx_seq_one_letter_code
_entity_poly.pdbx_strand_id
1 'polypeptide(L)' 'TIVTYKYFDLSETKSISIKARGNGVITVLSKDKQYGDLSVNSEYWNDFSGCLTGVKHSDLTFKIKSGNLEILSFELLN' A
#
# COMPACT_ATOMS: atom_id res chain seq x y z
N THR A 1 2.59 -10.10 8.50
CA THR A 1 3.07 -10.49 7.15
C THR A 1 3.59 -9.27 6.41
N ILE A 2 4.63 -9.44 5.60
CA ILE A 2 5.26 -8.36 4.81
C ILE A 2 5.41 -8.83 3.36
N VAL A 3 5.07 -7.97 2.41
CA VAL A 3 5.33 -8.17 0.98
C VAL A 3 6.04 -6.94 0.43
N THR A 4 7.13 -7.13 -0.31
CA THR A 4 7.92 -6.05 -0.90
C THR A 4 8.11 -6.27 -2.39
N TYR A 5 7.80 -5.25 -3.16
CA TYR A 5 8.09 -5.18 -4.59
C TYR A 5 9.22 -4.16 -4.82
N LYS A 6 10.10 -4.39 -5.80
CA LYS A 6 11.28 -3.55 -6.07
C LYS A 6 11.23 -2.95 -7.47
N TYR A 7 12.03 -1.90 -7.67
CA TYR A 7 12.26 -1.24 -8.96
C TYR A 7 11.06 -0.48 -9.53
N PHE A 8 10.30 0.21 -8.67
CA PHE A 8 9.28 1.16 -9.13
C PHE A 8 9.89 2.51 -9.45
N ASP A 9 9.37 3.14 -10.49
CA ASP A 9 9.48 4.58 -10.67
C ASP A 9 8.28 5.26 -10.01
N LEU A 10 8.51 5.94 -8.89
CA LEU A 10 7.49 6.66 -8.15
C LEU A 10 7.62 8.18 -8.32
N SER A 11 8.43 8.68 -9.26
CA SER A 11 8.70 10.12 -9.37
C SER A 11 7.48 10.94 -9.78
N GLU A 12 6.51 10.32 -10.46
CA GLU A 12 5.25 10.98 -10.87
C GLU A 12 4.06 10.53 -10.03
N THR A 13 4.23 9.51 -9.18
CA THR A 13 3.17 8.97 -8.33
C THR A 13 2.87 9.94 -7.19
N LYS A 14 1.57 10.20 -6.97
CA LYS A 14 1.07 10.99 -5.84
C LYS A 14 0.29 10.16 -4.83
N SER A 15 -0.30 9.07 -5.29
CA SER A 15 -1.09 8.19 -4.43
C SER A 15 -1.00 6.74 -4.87
N ILE A 16 -1.42 5.86 -3.96
CA ILE A 16 -1.57 4.44 -4.20
C ILE A 16 -2.99 4.05 -3.84
N SER A 17 -3.59 3.17 -4.65
CA SER A 17 -4.84 2.48 -4.34
C SER A 17 -4.54 1.01 -4.09
N ILE A 18 -5.04 0.46 -2.99
CA ILE A 18 -4.90 -0.97 -2.67
C ILE A 18 -6.29 -1.59 -2.63
N LYS A 19 -6.49 -2.63 -3.43
CA LYS A 19 -7.71 -3.44 -3.39
C LYS A 19 -7.59 -4.51 -2.34
N ALA A 20 -8.38 -4.40 -1.27
CA ALA A 20 -8.31 -5.27 -0.10
C ALA A 20 -9.69 -5.60 0.47
N ARG A 21 -9.74 -6.61 1.34
CA ARG A 21 -10.92 -6.95 2.17
C ARG A 21 -10.47 -7.47 3.54
N GLY A 22 -11.41 -7.60 4.47
CA GLY A 22 -11.19 -8.02 5.85
C GLY A 22 -11.23 -6.84 6.83
N ASN A 23 -10.59 -7.01 7.98
CA ASN A 23 -10.51 -6.01 9.03
C ASN A 23 -9.07 -5.92 9.57
N GLY A 24 -8.41 -4.79 9.33
CA GLY A 24 -7.04 -4.57 9.78
C GLY A 24 -6.41 -3.30 9.23
N VAL A 25 -5.08 -3.19 9.37
CA VAL A 25 -4.32 -2.01 8.96
C VAL A 25 -3.13 -2.42 8.11
N ILE A 26 -3.01 -1.81 6.92
CA ILE A 26 -1.88 -1.95 6.02
C ILE A 26 -0.99 -0.72 6.16
N THR A 27 0.27 -0.90 6.53
CA THR A 27 1.28 0.17 6.45
C THR A 27 1.97 0.11 5.08
N VAL A 28 2.03 1.24 4.39
CA VAL A 28 2.74 1.40 3.11
C VAL A 28 4.07 2.09 3.34
N LEU A 29 5.16 1.47 2.86
CA LEU A 29 6.53 1.98 3.00
C LEU A 29 7.29 1.98 1.66
N SER A 30 8.31 2.84 1.55
CA SER A 30 9.38 2.78 0.54
C SER A 30 10.70 3.17 1.19
N LYS A 31 11.78 2.41 0.97
CA LYS A 31 13.12 2.67 1.54
C LYS A 31 13.06 2.96 3.05
N ASP A 32 12.28 2.15 3.77
CA ASP A 32 12.01 2.27 5.21
C ASP A 32 11.27 3.55 5.66
N LYS A 33 10.88 4.43 4.74
CA LYS A 33 9.99 5.57 5.01
C LYS A 33 8.54 5.09 4.97
N GLN A 34 7.81 5.29 6.06
CA GLN A 34 6.38 5.07 6.12
C GLN A 34 5.62 6.25 5.49
N TYR A 35 4.70 5.95 4.58
CA TYR A 35 3.85 6.95 3.93
C TYR A 35 2.49 7.08 4.59
N GLY A 36 1.95 5.97 5.08
CA GLY A 36 0.66 5.97 5.74
C GLY A 36 0.22 4.59 6.18
N ASP A 37 -0.82 4.61 7.01
CA ASP A 37 -1.58 3.44 7.41
C ASP A 37 -2.96 3.51 6.72
N LEU A 38 -3.34 2.43 6.04
CA LEU A 38 -4.63 2.27 5.40
C LEU A 38 -5.48 1.30 6.23
N SER A 39 -6.55 1.83 6.82
CA SER A 39 -7.52 1.03 7.57
C SER A 39 -8.45 0.32 6.59
N VAL A 40 -8.37 -1.01 6.58
CA VAL A 40 -9.26 -1.88 5.82
C VAL A 40 -10.36 -2.36 6.76
N ASN A 41 -11.61 -2.06 6.42
CA ASN A 41 -12.77 -2.59 7.11
C ASN A 41 -13.88 -2.83 6.09
N SER A 42 -13.82 -3.98 5.42
CA SER A 42 -14.82 -4.35 4.43
C SER A 42 -14.89 -5.85 4.23
N GLU A 43 -16.10 -6.40 4.18
CA GLU A 43 -16.30 -7.80 3.83
C GLU A 43 -16.14 -8.08 2.33
N TYR A 44 -16.16 -7.03 1.50
CA TYR A 44 -16.01 -7.08 0.05
C TYR A 44 -14.68 -6.47 -0.40
N TRP A 45 -14.23 -6.84 -1.60
CA TRP A 45 -13.07 -6.20 -2.22
C TRP A 45 -13.37 -4.74 -2.50
N ASN A 46 -12.68 -3.84 -1.81
CA ASN A 46 -12.78 -2.40 -1.99
C ASN A 46 -11.40 -1.76 -2.12
N ASP A 47 -11.38 -0.56 -2.70
CA ASP A 47 -10.18 0.21 -2.91
C ASP A 47 -9.94 1.16 -1.73
N PHE A 48 -8.71 1.12 -1.21
CA PHE A 48 -8.25 1.96 -0.10
C PHE A 48 -7.04 2.75 -0.56
N SER A 49 -7.16 4.08 -0.57
CA SER A 49 -6.15 4.96 -1.14
C SER A 49 -5.42 5.78 -0.09
N GLY A 50 -4.14 6.03 -0.35
CA GLY A 50 -3.29 6.88 0.48
C GLY A 50 -2.28 7.65 -0.34
N CYS A 51 -1.77 8.75 0.23
CA CYS A 51 -0.69 9.51 -0.39
C CYS A 51 0.59 8.67 -0.43
N LEU A 52 1.28 8.70 -1.57
CA LEU A 52 2.55 8.03 -1.77
C LEU A 52 3.39 8.93 -2.68
N THR A 53 4.55 9.37 -2.20
CA THR A 53 5.49 10.19 -2.99
C THR A 53 6.85 9.54 -2.96
N GLY A 54 7.42 9.23 -4.12
CA GLY A 54 8.69 8.53 -4.17
C GLY A 54 9.63 9.08 -5.22
N VAL A 55 10.67 8.31 -5.49
CA VAL A 55 11.68 8.60 -6.51
C VAL A 55 11.87 7.38 -7.40
N LYS A 56 12.73 7.50 -8.41
CA LYS A 56 13.17 6.36 -9.22
C LYS A 56 13.83 5.27 -8.37
N HIS A 57 13.67 4.03 -8.81
CA HIS A 57 14.25 2.85 -8.16
C HIS A 57 13.84 2.74 -6.68
N SER A 58 12.55 2.96 -6.42
CA SER A 58 11.95 2.78 -5.10
C SER A 58 11.45 1.35 -4.93
N ASP A 59 11.54 0.82 -3.71
CA ASP A 59 10.77 -0.35 -3.30
C ASP A 59 9.40 0.09 -2.77
N LEU A 60 8.44 -0.82 -2.80
CA LEU A 60 7.12 -0.62 -2.21
C LEU A 60 6.84 -1.80 -1.29
N THR A 61 6.70 -1.53 -0.01
CA THR A 61 6.49 -2.53 1.02
C THR A 61 5.11 -2.36 1.65
N PHE A 62 4.35 -3.44 1.67
CA PHE A 62 3.08 -3.56 2.38
C PHE A 62 3.28 -4.41 3.63
N LYS A 63 3.04 -3.82 4.80
CA LYS A 63 3.11 -4.51 6.08
C LYS A 63 1.73 -4.58 6.70
N ILE A 64 1.24 -5.78 6.98
CA ILE A 64 0.03 -5.96 7.79
C ILE A 64 0.41 -5.66 9.23
N LYS A 65 0.00 -4.49 9.72
CA LYS A 65 0.31 -3.98 11.07
C LYS A 65 -0.54 -4.68 12.12
N SER A 66 -1.82 -4.88 11.83
CA SER A 66 -2.77 -5.56 12.70
C SER A 66 -3.97 -6.09 11.91
N GLY A 67 -4.72 -7.00 12.53
CA GLY A 67 -5.94 -7.56 11.98
C GLY A 67 -5.73 -8.74 11.02
N ASN A 68 -6.82 -9.17 10.40
CA ASN A 68 -6.85 -10.21 9.37
C ASN A 68 -7.48 -9.61 8.11
N LEU A 69 -6.67 -9.53 7.06
CA LEU A 69 -7.07 -8.94 5.78
C LEU A 69 -6.36 -9.63 4.64
N GLU A 70 -6.90 -9.45 3.44
CA GLU A 70 -6.33 -9.93 2.20
C GLU A 70 -6.10 -8.75 1.25
N ILE A 71 -5.01 -8.80 0.49
CA ILE A 71 -4.69 -7.82 -0.56
C ILE A 71 -4.80 -8.55 -1.90
N LEU A 72 -5.60 -8.01 -2.81
CA LEU A 72 -5.77 -8.57 -4.15
C LEU A 72 -4.82 -7.92 -5.16
N SER A 73 -4.76 -6.59 -5.17
CA SER A 73 -3.96 -5.81 -6.11
C SER A 73 -3.66 -4.41 -5.56
N PHE A 74 -2.79 -3.67 -6.25
CA PHE A 74 -2.57 -2.25 -6.01
C PHE A 74 -2.30 -1.52 -7.33
N GLU A 75 -2.56 -0.22 -7.34
CA GLU A 75 -2.34 0.67 -8.48
C GLU A 75 -1.61 1.95 -8.02
N LEU A 76 -0.69 2.44 -8.84
CA LEU A 76 0.02 3.69 -8.62
C LEU A 76 -0.66 4.79 -9.43
N LEU A 77 -1.03 5.88 -8.75
CA LEU A 77 -1.84 6.95 -9.30
C LEU A 77 -1.09 8.28 -9.24
N ASN A 78 -1.23 9.08 -10.29
CA ASN A 78 -0.57 10.38 -10.46
C ASN A 78 -1.42 11.56 -9.98
#